data_AF-A0A846WBK2-F1
#
_entry.id   AF-A0A846WBK2-F1
#
_cell.length_a   1.000
_cell.length_b   1.000
_cell.length_c   1.000
_cell.angle_alpha   90.00
_cell.angle_beta   90.00
_cell.angle_gamma   90.00
#
_symmetry.space_group_name_H-M   'P 1'
#
loop_
_entity.id
_entity.type
_entity.pdbx_description
1 polymer ?
#
loop_
_entity_poly.entity_id
_entity_poly.type
_entity_poly.pdbx_seq_one_letter_code
_entity_poly.pdbx_strand_id
1 'polypeptide(L)'
;MAASWRQEAGAVEALSWAVMNEATGEGSDVLAVLRGVPDPARQAMTSIATRYSALADLLDKFSADIEAADGATAAEITKLEPR
;
A
#
# COMPACT_ATOMS: atom_id res chain seq x y z
N MET A 1 -10.38 -0.82 -7.04
CA MET A 1 -9.80 -1.34 -5.79
C MET A 1 -8.27 -1.36 -5.82
N ALA A 2 -7.61 -2.07 -6.74
CA ALA A 2 -6.14 -2.04 -6.82
C ALA A 2 -5.60 -0.62 -7.14
N ALA A 3 -6.20 0.06 -8.13
CA ALA A 3 -5.85 1.44 -8.48
C ALA A 3 -6.05 2.43 -7.31
N SER A 4 -7.14 2.29 -6.55
CA SER A 4 -7.39 3.14 -5.38
C SER A 4 -6.37 2.88 -4.27
N TRP A 5 -5.96 1.63 -4.02
CA TRP A 5 -4.94 1.34 -3.01
C TRP A 5 -3.56 1.88 -3.41
N ARG A 6 -3.19 1.82 -4.69
CA ARG A 6 -1.96 2.46 -5.17
C ARG A 6 -2.00 3.98 -5.04
N GLN A 7 -3.17 4.58 -5.28
CA GLN A 7 -3.36 6.02 -5.07
C GLN A 7 -3.18 6.40 -3.60
N GLU A 8 -3.78 5.65 -2.67
CA GLU A 8 -3.61 5.88 -1.23
C GLU A 8 -2.15 5.68 -0.77
N ALA A 9 -1.45 4.68 -1.32
CA ALA A 9 -0.02 4.50 -1.06
C ALA A 9 0.79 5.73 -1.47
N GLY A 10 0.55 6.25 -2.68
CA GLY A 10 1.20 7.47 -3.15
C GLY A 10 0.86 8.71 -2.32
N ALA A 11 -0.38 8.82 -1.83
CA ALA A 11 -0.78 9.93 -0.95
C ALA A 11 -0.05 9.88 0.41
N VAL A 12 0.13 8.68 0.97
CA VAL A 12 0.89 8.47 2.22
C VAL A 12 2.38 8.78 2.03
N GLU A 13 2.97 8.39 0.91
CA GLU A 13 4.37 8.69 0.58
C GLU A 13 4.63 10.18 0.35
N ALA A 14 3.64 10.93 -0.15
CA ALA A 14 3.77 12.35 -0.45
C ALA A 14 3.67 13.27 0.78
N LEU A 15 3.39 12.75 1.98
CA LEU A 15 3.30 13.57 3.19
C LEU A 15 4.66 14.20 3.53
N SER A 16 4.70 15.53 3.60
CA SER A 16 5.92 16.29 3.94
C SER A 16 6.21 16.22 5.44
N TRP A 17 7.33 15.58 5.79
CA TRP A 17 7.84 15.50 7.16
C TRP A 17 8.79 16.65 7.53
N ALA A 18 9.09 17.55 6.59
CA ALA A 18 10.06 18.63 6.76
C ALA A 18 9.65 19.63 7.85
N VAL A 19 8.35 19.86 8.03
CA VAL A 19 7.79 20.80 9.01
C VAL A 19 8.15 20.44 10.45
N MET A 20 8.42 19.16 10.74
CA MET A 20 8.78 18.71 12.09
C MET A 20 10.24 19.06 12.45
N ASN A 21 11.09 19.33 11.46
CA ASN A 21 12.48 19.74 11.68
C ASN A 21 12.63 21.25 11.94
N GLU A 22 11.59 22.04 11.67
CA GLU A 22 11.59 23.51 11.85
C GLU A 22 11.28 23.94 13.29
N ALA A 23 10.99 22.99 14.20
CA ALA A 23 10.75 23.27 15.62
C ALA A 23 12.07 23.63 16.36
N THR A 24 12.49 24.89 16.26
CA THR A 24 13.65 25.43 16.98
C THR A 24 13.27 25.89 18.41
N GLY A 25 14.06 25.47 19.39
CA GLY A 25 13.94 25.89 20.79
C GLY A 25 14.80 25.00 21.70
N GLU A 26 15.81 25.57 22.34
CA GLU A 26 16.64 24.89 23.34
C GLU A 26 15.96 24.97 24.71
N GLY A 27 15.75 23.82 25.37
CA GLY A 27 15.40 23.77 26.80
C GLY A 27 14.07 23.11 27.19
N SER A 28 13.29 22.54 26.26
CA SER A 28 12.03 21.85 26.61
C SER A 28 12.08 20.36 26.28
N ASP A 29 11.82 19.50 27.26
CA ASP A 29 11.67 18.04 27.08
C ASP A 29 10.58 17.71 26.04
N VAL A 30 9.53 18.54 25.94
CA VAL A 30 8.49 18.41 24.92
C VAL A 30 9.04 18.63 23.52
N LEU A 31 9.93 19.62 23.33
CA LEU A 31 10.59 19.84 22.03
C LEU A 31 11.57 18.72 21.68
N ALA A 32 12.26 18.15 22.66
CA ALA A 32 13.13 16.99 22.46
C ALA A 32 12.33 15.76 22.02
N VAL A 33 11.18 15.49 22.66
CA VAL A 33 10.25 14.43 22.25
C VAL A 33 9.72 14.70 20.85
N LEU A 34 9.27 15.91 20.54
CA LEU A 34 8.74 16.28 19.22
C LEU A 34 9.77 16.10 18.10
N ARG A 35 11.06 16.28 18.36
CA ARG A 35 12.15 15.98 17.40
C ARG A 35 12.43 14.49 17.23
N GLY A 36 12.05 13.65 18.19
CA GLY A 36 12.22 12.19 18.13
C GLY A 36 11.06 11.44 17.48
N VAL A 37 9.89 12.08 17.34
CA VAL A 37 8.68 11.53 16.69
C VAL A 37 8.75 11.39 15.15
N PRO A 38 9.46 12.25 14.38
CA PRO A 38 9.42 12.19 12.92
C PRO A 38 9.91 10.86 12.35
N ASP A 39 10.91 10.24 12.97
CA ASP A 39 11.50 9.00 12.45
C ASP A 39 10.58 7.78 12.64
N PRO A 40 10.02 7.51 13.84
CA PRO A 40 9.00 6.47 14.02
C PRO A 40 7.74 6.73 13.19
N ALA A 41 7.29 7.99 13.08
CA ALA A 41 6.13 8.34 12.27
C ALA A 41 6.37 8.07 10.79
N ARG A 42 7.54 8.45 10.26
CA ARG A 42 7.95 8.15 8.88
C ARG A 42 8.00 6.64 8.65
N GLN A 43 8.59 5.87 9.56
CA GLN A 43 8.66 4.41 9.47
C GLN A 43 7.27 3.76 9.43
N ALA A 44 6.35 4.22 10.29
CA ALA A 44 4.98 3.73 10.30
C ALA A 44 4.26 4.03 8.98
N MET A 45 4.43 5.25 8.45
CA MET A 45 3.77 5.66 7.21
C MET A 45 4.35 4.95 5.97
N THR A 46 5.67 4.75 5.91
CA THR A 46 6.30 3.89 4.89
C THR A 46 5.76 2.46 4.97
N SER A 47 5.58 1.91 6.17
CA SER A 47 4.99 0.57 6.33
C SER A 47 3.54 0.52 5.83
N ILE A 48 2.74 1.56 6.08
CA ILE A 48 1.36 1.65 5.59
C ILE A 48 1.32 1.73 4.06
N ALA A 49 2.12 2.60 3.43
CA ALA A 49 2.22 2.69 1.97
C ALA A 49 2.61 1.35 1.34
N THR A 50 3.63 0.69 1.90
CA THR A 50 4.07 -0.64 1.46
C THR A 50 2.94 -1.67 1.49
N ARG A 51 2.13 -1.67 2.56
CA ARG A 51 0.99 -2.60 2.68
C ARG A 51 -0.11 -2.30 1.66
N TYR A 52 -0.42 -1.03 1.39
CA TYR A 52 -1.38 -0.68 0.35
C TYR A 52 -0.93 -1.13 -1.03
N SER A 53 0.35 -0.94 -1.38
CA SER A 53 0.91 -1.42 -2.64
C SER A 53 0.86 -2.95 -2.74
N ALA A 54 1.27 -3.67 -1.69
CA ALA A 54 1.23 -5.13 -1.65
C ALA A 54 -0.21 -5.67 -1.80
N LEU A 55 -1.20 -5.03 -1.17
CA LEU A 55 -2.60 -5.39 -1.33
C LEU A 55 -3.08 -5.19 -2.77
N ALA A 56 -2.66 -4.10 -3.43
CA ALA A 56 -2.99 -3.86 -4.84
C ALA A 56 -2.42 -4.96 -5.75
N ASP A 57 -1.17 -5.35 -5.52
CA ASP A 57 -0.51 -6.41 -6.29
C ASP A 57 -1.17 -7.77 -6.08
N LEU A 58 -1.55 -8.10 -4.85
CA LEU A 58 -2.29 -9.33 -4.53
C LEU A 58 -3.67 -9.37 -5.21
N LEU A 59 -4.36 -8.22 -5.29
CA LEU A 59 -5.67 -8.15 -5.94
C LEU A 59 -5.57 -8.30 -7.47
N ASP A 60 -4.55 -7.70 -8.08
CA ASP A 60 -4.29 -7.89 -9.52
C ASP A 60 -3.96 -9.35 -9.81
N LYS A 61 -3.11 -9.98 -8.98
CA LYS A 61 -2.80 -11.40 -9.08
C LYS A 61 -4.04 -12.27 -8.95
N PHE A 62 -4.87 -12.02 -7.93
CA PHE A 62 -6.11 -12.77 -7.72
C PHE A 62 -7.05 -12.69 -8.93
N SER A 63 -7.19 -11.50 -9.53
CA SER A 63 -8.02 -11.30 -10.70
C SER A 63 -7.51 -12.12 -11.90
N ALA A 64 -6.21 -12.10 -12.15
CA ALA A 64 -5.59 -12.89 -13.21
C ALA A 64 -5.72 -14.41 -12.97
N ASP A 65 -5.55 -14.85 -11.71
CA ASP A 65 -5.67 -16.26 -11.33
C ASP A 65 -7.12 -16.76 -11.53
N ILE A 66 -8.14 -15.92 -11.29
CA ILE A 66 -9.55 -16.24 -11.58
C ILE A 66 -9.78 -16.40 -13.08
N GLU A 67 -9.35 -15.43 -13.89
CA GLU A 67 -9.54 -15.47 -15.34
C GLU A 67 -8.90 -16.73 -15.96
N ALA A 68 -7.70 -17.09 -15.49
CA ALA A 68 -7.03 -18.31 -15.90
C ALA A 68 -7.81 -19.58 -15.50
N ALA A 69 -8.34 -19.62 -14.28
CA ALA A 69 -9.11 -20.76 -13.78
C ALA A 69 -10.45 -20.92 -14.52
N ASP A 70 -11.15 -19.81 -14.78
CA ASP A 70 -12.40 -19.78 -15.55
C ASP A 70 -12.17 -20.25 -16.99
N GLY A 71 -11.13 -19.74 -17.66
CA GLY A 71 -10.75 -20.17 -19.00
C GLY A 71 -10.39 -21.66 -19.07
N ALA A 72 -9.65 -22.17 -18.09
CA ALA A 72 -9.36 -23.61 -17.98
C ALA A 72 -10.64 -24.44 -17.80
N THR A 73 -11.56 -23.98 -16.95
CA THR A 73 -12.84 -24.66 -16.71
C THR A 73 -13.71 -24.68 -17.97
N ALA A 74 -13.85 -23.55 -18.66
CA ALA A 74 -14.59 -23.45 -19.92
C ALA A 74 -14.01 -24.38 -21.00
N ALA A 75 -12.68 -24.50 -21.08
CA ALA A 75 -12.02 -25.43 -21.98
C ALA A 75 -12.35 -26.90 -21.65
N GLU A 76 -12.43 -27.27 -20.38
CA GLU A 76 -12.86 -28.63 -19.98
C GLU A 76 -14.34 -28.86 -20.30
N ILE A 77 -15.22 -27.89 -20.08
CA ILE A 77 -16.66 -28.00 -20.41
C ILE A 77 -16.85 -28.22 -21.92
N THR A 78 -16.12 -27.49 -22.75
CA THR A 78 -16.20 -27.62 -24.22
C THR A 78 -15.86 -29.03 -24.69
N LYS A 79 -14.99 -29.76 -23.98
CA LYS A 79 -14.67 -31.17 -24.31
C LYS A 79 -15.84 -32.13 -24.06
N LEU A 80 -16.80 -31.75 -23.23
CA LEU A 80 -17.95 -32.56 -22.84
C LEU A 80 -19.16 -32.35 -23.76
N GLU A 81 -19.15 -31.33 -24.62
CA GLU A 81 -20.25 -31.07 -25.54
C GLU A 81 -20.40 -32.21 -26.58
N PRO A 82 -21.62 -32.74 -26.80
CA PRO A 82 -21.85 -33.76 -27.80
C PRO A 82 -21.47 -33.24 -29.19
N ARG A 83 -20.76 -34.06 -29.96
CA ARG A 83 -20.39 -33.78 -31.35
C ARG A 83 -21.61 -33.64 -32.27
#